data_AF-A0A640VWC5-F1
#
_entry.id   AF-A0A640VWC5-F1
#
_cell.length_a   1.000
_cell.length_b   1.000
_cell.length_c   1.000
_cell.angle_alpha   90.00
_cell.angle_beta   90.00
_cell.angle_gamma   90.00
#
_symmetry.space_group_name_H-M   'P 1'
#
loop_
_entity.id
_entity.type
_entity.pdbx_description
1 polymer ?
#
loop_
_entity_poly.entity_id
_entity_poly.type
_entity_poly.pdbx_seq_one_letter_code
_entity_poly.pdbx_strand_id
1 'polypeptide(L)'
;MAEMDKMKKILVIGIVSFMVIASLSSANLKKVNGLDCNSILGKELKPCFPSNILSIDIERPREGYLYIFDEEIIPTISSNTIIIGKITVKADAYSEHGINKVEFYVDNKLKYIDDETPYSWLWNEFVVGKHEIKVMAYDTAWNVATDEINVIIFNI
;
A
#
# COMPACT_ATOMS: atom_id res chain seq x y z
N MET A 1 27.26 -20.79 37.08
CA MET A 1 28.08 -20.86 35.86
C MET A 1 27.40 -21.60 34.70
N ALA A 2 26.22 -22.21 34.88
CA ALA A 2 25.48 -22.90 33.79
C ALA A 2 24.35 -22.06 33.14
N GLU A 3 23.87 -21.00 33.81
CA GLU A 3 22.72 -20.20 33.30
C GLU A 3 23.13 -19.08 32.31
N MET A 4 24.38 -18.59 32.38
CA MET A 4 24.92 -17.62 31.40
C MET A 4 25.28 -18.26 30.04
N ASP A 5 25.40 -19.58 29.98
CA ASP A 5 25.79 -20.32 28.76
C ASP A 5 24.56 -20.70 27.91
N LYS A 6 23.38 -20.79 28.52
CA LYS A 6 22.09 -20.91 27.81
C LYS A 6 21.70 -19.62 27.08
N MET A 7 22.01 -18.46 27.66
CA MET A 7 21.69 -17.14 27.06
C MET A 7 22.60 -16.79 25.87
N LYS A 8 23.85 -17.29 25.83
CA LYS A 8 24.73 -17.15 24.65
C LYS A 8 24.30 -18.05 23.49
N LYS A 9 23.71 -19.23 23.74
CA LYS A 9 23.17 -20.10 22.69
C LYS A 9 21.91 -19.55 22.02
N ILE A 10 21.06 -18.83 22.74
CA ILE A 10 19.85 -18.21 22.17
C ILE A 10 20.20 -17.01 21.28
N LEU A 11 21.25 -16.25 21.61
CA LEU A 11 21.70 -15.09 20.81
C LEU A 11 22.40 -15.50 19.49
N VAL A 12 23.03 -16.68 19.42
CA VAL A 12 23.66 -17.19 18.19
C VAL A 12 22.64 -17.84 17.25
N ILE A 13 21.53 -18.39 17.76
CA ILE A 13 20.46 -18.96 16.93
C ILE A 13 19.61 -17.85 16.27
N GLY A 14 19.48 -16.68 16.91
CA GLY A 14 18.72 -15.54 16.39
C GLY A 14 19.38 -14.74 15.26
N ILE A 15 20.68 -14.93 14.98
CA ILE A 15 21.39 -14.20 13.92
C ILE A 15 21.63 -15.06 12.67
N VAL A 16 21.54 -16.39 12.77
CA VAL A 16 21.79 -17.31 11.63
C VAL A 16 20.55 -17.48 10.74
N SER A 17 19.39 -16.93 11.11
CA SER A 17 18.19 -16.93 10.26
C SER A 17 18.18 -15.86 9.15
N PHE A 18 19.20 -15.00 9.04
CA PHE A 18 19.20 -13.89 8.08
C PHE A 18 20.33 -13.91 7.05
N MET A 19 21.15 -14.98 6.97
CA MET A 19 22.26 -15.02 6.01
C MET A 19 22.58 -16.38 5.39
N VAL A 20 21.58 -17.28 5.24
CA VAL A 20 21.75 -18.51 4.43
C VAL A 20 20.48 -18.80 3.61
N ILE A 21 20.26 -18.00 2.56
CA ILE A 21 19.49 -18.47 1.38
C ILE A 21 20.23 -18.12 0.08
N ALA A 22 21.56 -18.10 0.11
CA ALA A 22 22.38 -18.15 -1.09
C ALA A 22 23.14 -19.48 -1.08
N SER A 23 22.91 -20.28 -2.13
CA SER A 23 23.54 -21.57 -2.43
C SER A 23 22.92 -22.85 -1.81
N LEU A 24 21.84 -23.34 -2.42
CA LEU A 24 21.60 -24.79 -2.51
C LEU A 24 21.12 -25.17 -3.92
N SER A 25 22.09 -25.64 -4.70
CA SER A 25 22.10 -26.77 -5.64
C SER A 25 20.77 -27.27 -6.25
N SER A 26 20.73 -27.23 -7.58
CA SER A 26 19.78 -27.94 -8.45
C SER A 26 19.80 -29.46 -8.22
N ALA A 27 18.75 -30.00 -7.60
CA ALA A 27 18.14 -31.30 -7.95
C ALA A 27 17.07 -31.71 -6.93
N ASN A 28 15.90 -32.13 -7.42
CA ASN A 28 14.78 -32.78 -6.71
C ASN A 28 13.80 -31.90 -5.93
N LEU A 29 12.90 -31.22 -6.66
CA LEU A 29 11.50 -31.14 -6.26
C LEU A 29 10.66 -31.94 -7.27
N LYS A 30 10.21 -33.12 -6.82
CA LYS A 30 9.23 -33.96 -7.53
C LYS A 30 7.91 -33.18 -7.65
N LYS A 31 7.55 -32.85 -8.91
CA LYS A 31 6.19 -32.80 -9.47
C LYS A 31 5.10 -32.24 -8.54
N VAL A 32 4.94 -30.92 -8.55
CA VAL A 32 3.72 -30.24 -8.10
C VAL A 32 2.96 -29.79 -9.35
N ASN A 33 1.85 -30.48 -9.61
CA ASN A 33 0.71 -30.10 -10.46
C ASN A 33 0.91 -29.00 -11.52
N GLY A 34 1.25 -29.40 -12.74
CA GLY A 34 0.53 -28.92 -13.93
C GLY A 34 0.89 -27.58 -14.58
N LEU A 35 2.11 -27.06 -14.43
CA LEU A 35 2.62 -25.99 -15.31
C LEU A 35 3.80 -26.52 -16.13
N ASP A 36 3.52 -26.87 -17.39
CA ASP A 36 4.55 -27.15 -18.38
C ASP A 36 5.15 -25.83 -18.88
N CYS A 37 6.22 -25.38 -18.24
CA CYS A 37 7.04 -24.27 -18.70
C CYS A 37 8.21 -24.76 -19.55
N ASN A 38 7.95 -25.47 -20.65
CA ASN A 38 8.94 -25.72 -21.69
C ASN A 38 8.33 -25.71 -23.11
N SER A 39 8.23 -24.52 -23.69
CA SER A 39 8.35 -24.38 -25.15
C SER A 39 9.34 -23.25 -25.47
N ILE A 40 10.60 -23.62 -25.65
CA ILE A 40 11.65 -22.70 -26.07
C ILE A 40 11.48 -22.45 -27.58
N LEU A 41 11.31 -21.18 -27.98
CA LEU A 41 11.97 -20.69 -29.19
C LEU A 41 12.27 -19.19 -29.04
N GLY A 42 13.49 -18.89 -28.58
CA GLY A 42 14.19 -17.63 -28.83
C GLY A 42 13.49 -16.35 -28.37
N LYS A 43 13.54 -16.06 -27.06
CA LYS A 43 13.61 -14.72 -26.43
C LYS A 43 13.63 -14.93 -24.93
N GLU A 44 14.32 -14.05 -24.22
CA GLU A 44 14.68 -14.14 -22.80
C GLU A 44 13.63 -14.84 -21.91
N LEU A 45 14.10 -15.79 -21.10
CA LEU A 45 13.30 -16.40 -20.03
C LEU A 45 12.88 -15.29 -19.05
N LYS A 46 11.67 -14.76 -19.21
CA LYS A 46 11.03 -13.97 -18.14
C LYS A 46 10.75 -14.95 -16.99
N PRO A 47 11.29 -14.71 -15.78
CA PRO A 47 10.90 -15.51 -14.64
C PRO A 47 9.40 -15.33 -14.42
N CYS A 48 8.66 -16.43 -14.31
CA CYS A 48 7.27 -16.41 -13.86
C CYS A 48 7.27 -16.06 -12.36
N PHE A 49 7.46 -14.78 -12.05
CA PHE A 49 7.07 -14.26 -10.74
C PHE A 49 5.54 -14.33 -10.66
N PRO A 50 4.93 -14.81 -9.57
CA PRO A 50 3.53 -14.55 -9.34
C PRO A 50 3.37 -13.03 -9.27
N SER A 51 2.85 -12.45 -10.35
CA SER A 51 2.67 -11.00 -10.48
C SER A 51 1.50 -10.58 -9.62
N ASN A 52 1.70 -10.52 -8.31
CA ASN A 52 0.68 -9.98 -7.44
C ASN A 52 0.57 -8.47 -7.68
N ILE A 53 -0.38 -8.09 -8.52
CA ILE A 53 -0.67 -6.70 -8.85
C ILE A 53 -1.73 -6.22 -7.86
N LEU A 54 -1.32 -5.35 -6.95
CA LEU A 54 -2.21 -4.56 -6.10
C LEU A 54 -1.71 -3.10 -6.17
N SER A 55 -2.59 -2.18 -6.53
CA SER A 55 -2.31 -0.75 -6.57
C SER A 55 -3.44 0.04 -5.92
N ILE A 56 -3.11 1.21 -5.41
CA ILE A 56 -4.07 2.22 -4.98
C ILE A 56 -3.52 3.59 -5.31
N ASP A 57 -4.38 4.47 -5.80
CA ASP A 57 -4.07 5.85 -6.16
C ASP A 57 -5.15 6.77 -5.60
N ILE A 58 -4.76 7.86 -4.95
CA ILE A 58 -5.66 8.93 -4.52
C ILE A 58 -6.06 9.75 -5.75
N GLU A 59 -7.26 9.53 -6.26
CA GLU A 59 -7.82 10.34 -7.36
C GLU A 59 -8.22 11.75 -6.90
N ARG A 60 -8.62 11.86 -5.62
CA ARG A 60 -9.07 13.12 -5.02
C ARG A 60 -8.71 13.17 -3.54
N PRO A 61 -8.15 14.29 -3.03
CA PRO A 61 -7.78 15.50 -3.77
C PRO A 61 -6.55 15.27 -4.67
N ARG A 62 -6.48 15.99 -5.79
CA ARG A 62 -5.32 15.98 -6.68
C ARG A 62 -4.21 16.87 -6.14
N GLU A 63 -2.97 16.42 -6.30
CA GLU A 63 -1.80 17.18 -5.87
C GLU A 63 -1.74 18.54 -6.56
N GLY A 64 -1.54 19.60 -5.76
CA GLY A 64 -1.39 20.95 -6.27
C GLY A 64 -2.68 21.61 -6.74
N TYR A 65 -3.85 21.23 -6.23
CA TYR A 65 -5.13 21.89 -6.53
C TYR A 65 -5.73 22.61 -5.32
N LEU A 66 -6.48 23.68 -5.60
CA LEU A 66 -7.37 24.35 -4.66
C LEU A 66 -8.77 23.74 -4.73
N TYR A 67 -9.29 23.39 -3.58
CA TYR A 67 -10.66 22.94 -3.37
C TYR A 67 -11.42 23.90 -2.45
N ILE A 68 -12.67 24.19 -2.78
CA ILE A 68 -13.58 25.00 -1.97
C ILE A 68 -14.92 24.28 -1.83
N PHE A 69 -15.33 23.94 -0.61
CA PHE A 69 -16.56 23.22 -0.27
C PHE A 69 -16.78 21.96 -1.12
N ASP A 70 -15.73 21.16 -1.29
CA ASP A 70 -15.70 19.96 -2.13
C ASP A 70 -15.84 20.22 -3.65
N GLU A 71 -15.60 21.44 -4.12
CA GLU A 71 -15.43 21.73 -5.54
C GLU A 71 -13.96 21.95 -5.87
N GLU A 72 -13.49 21.36 -6.96
CA GLU A 72 -12.15 21.63 -7.48
C GLU A 72 -12.15 22.93 -8.27
N ILE A 73 -11.24 23.86 -7.95
CA ILE A 73 -11.29 25.22 -8.51
C ILE A 73 -10.16 25.44 -9.54
N ILE A 74 -8.91 25.39 -9.10
CA ILE A 74 -7.73 25.70 -9.92
C ILE A 74 -6.47 24.99 -9.41
N PRO A 75 -5.45 24.76 -10.25
CA PRO A 75 -4.12 24.41 -9.78
C PRO A 75 -3.48 25.55 -8.97
N THR A 76 -2.61 25.22 -8.03
CA THR A 76 -1.88 26.16 -7.18
C THR A 76 -0.48 26.43 -7.73
N ILE A 77 0.07 27.61 -7.44
CA ILE A 77 1.40 28.03 -7.94
C ILE A 77 2.53 27.29 -7.20
N SER A 78 2.26 26.78 -5.99
CA SER A 78 3.27 26.18 -5.10
C SER A 78 3.22 24.65 -5.05
N SER A 79 2.41 24.02 -5.91
CA SER A 79 2.09 22.59 -5.88
C SER A 79 1.48 22.08 -4.56
N ASN A 80 1.17 22.97 -3.61
CA ASN A 80 0.44 22.59 -2.41
C ASN A 80 -1.03 22.34 -2.74
N THR A 81 -1.58 21.24 -2.24
CA THR A 81 -3.03 20.99 -2.24
C THR A 81 -3.68 21.78 -1.11
N ILE A 82 -4.61 22.68 -1.45
CA ILE A 82 -5.28 23.57 -0.48
C ILE A 82 -6.77 23.25 -0.47
N ILE A 83 -7.35 23.07 0.71
CA ILE A 83 -8.75 22.69 0.89
C ILE A 83 -9.42 23.69 1.84
N ILE A 84 -10.53 24.28 1.40
CA ILE A 84 -11.37 25.17 2.20
C ILE A 84 -12.72 24.49 2.39
N GLY A 85 -13.08 24.15 3.62
CA GLY A 85 -14.29 23.39 3.95
C GLY A 85 -14.11 21.88 3.86
N LYS A 86 -15.23 21.16 3.74
CA LYS A 86 -15.27 19.70 3.56
C LYS A 86 -14.63 19.25 2.24
N ILE A 87 -14.17 17.99 2.20
CA ILE A 87 -13.62 17.36 1.00
C ILE A 87 -14.01 15.88 0.95
N THR A 88 -14.41 15.40 -0.22
CA THR A 88 -14.54 13.97 -0.52
C THR A 88 -13.19 13.46 -1.00
N VAL A 89 -12.59 12.53 -0.25
CA VAL A 89 -11.42 11.76 -0.64
C VAL A 89 -11.88 10.58 -1.49
N LYS A 90 -11.26 10.36 -2.64
CA LYS A 90 -11.56 9.23 -3.54
C LYS A 90 -10.27 8.48 -3.84
N ALA A 91 -10.36 7.17 -3.84
CA ALA A 91 -9.25 6.29 -4.18
C ALA A 91 -9.68 5.31 -5.27
N ASP A 92 -8.80 5.10 -6.25
CA ASP A 92 -8.92 4.01 -7.21
C ASP A 92 -8.00 2.89 -6.77
N ALA A 93 -8.52 1.67 -6.68
CA ALA A 93 -7.78 0.52 -6.22
C ALA A 93 -8.00 -0.67 -7.15
N TYR A 94 -6.93 -1.34 -7.52
CA TYR A 94 -6.95 -2.48 -8.43
C TYR A 94 -6.18 -3.65 -7.84
N SER A 95 -6.76 -4.85 -7.94
CA SER A 95 -6.06 -6.11 -7.66
C SER A 95 -6.52 -7.22 -8.58
N GLU A 96 -5.62 -8.13 -8.95
CA GLU A 96 -5.98 -9.35 -9.67
C GLU A 96 -6.80 -10.34 -8.82
N HIS A 97 -6.71 -10.24 -7.49
CA HIS A 97 -7.44 -11.09 -6.53
C HIS A 97 -8.76 -10.48 -6.08
N GLY A 98 -9.01 -9.21 -6.40
CA GLY A 98 -10.10 -8.41 -5.86
C GLY A 98 -9.70 -7.69 -4.56
N ILE A 99 -10.34 -6.56 -4.32
CA ILE A 99 -10.09 -5.72 -3.13
C ILE A 99 -11.06 -6.14 -2.02
N ASN A 100 -10.53 -6.32 -0.81
CA ASN A 100 -11.30 -6.59 0.40
C ASN A 100 -11.84 -5.30 1.03
N LYS A 101 -10.99 -4.27 1.14
CA LYS A 101 -11.33 -2.95 1.70
C LYS A 101 -10.27 -1.90 1.36
N VAL A 102 -10.67 -0.64 1.45
CA VAL A 102 -9.80 0.53 1.49
C VAL A 102 -9.98 1.25 2.82
N GLU A 103 -8.87 1.56 3.48
CA GLU A 103 -8.84 2.31 4.73
C GLU A 103 -8.32 3.72 4.49
N PHE A 104 -9.00 4.71 5.07
CA PHE A 104 -8.65 6.13 4.98
C PHE A 104 -8.13 6.63 6.32
N TYR A 105 -7.00 7.33 6.29
CA TYR A 105 -6.30 7.83 7.46
C TYR A 105 -6.02 9.32 7.34
N VAL A 106 -5.98 9.98 8.49
CA VAL A 106 -5.44 11.34 8.64
C VAL A 106 -4.41 11.33 9.76
N ASP A 107 -3.18 11.74 9.47
CA ASP A 107 -2.05 11.74 10.40
C ASP A 107 -1.91 10.40 11.14
N ASN A 108 -1.93 9.30 10.37
CA ASN A 108 -1.88 7.92 10.86
C ASN A 108 -3.03 7.47 11.78
N LYS A 109 -4.12 8.26 11.90
CA LYS A 109 -5.34 7.86 12.60
C LYS A 109 -6.37 7.37 11.60
N LEU A 110 -6.88 6.15 11.80
CA LEU A 110 -7.96 5.59 10.98
C LEU A 110 -9.20 6.48 11.09
N LYS A 111 -9.75 6.87 9.94
CA LYS A 111 -10.94 7.72 9.84
C LYS A 111 -12.13 6.97 9.26
N TYR A 112 -11.89 6.14 8.25
CA TYR A 112 -12.95 5.44 7.54
C TYR A 112 -12.44 4.15 6.93
N ILE A 113 -13.34 3.17 6.80
CA ILE A 113 -13.11 1.94 6.06
C ILE A 113 -14.23 1.86 5.03
N ASP A 114 -13.87 1.63 3.77
CA ASP A 114 -14.79 1.42 2.67
C ASP A 114 -14.53 0.05 2.04
N ASP A 115 -15.52 -0.82 2.05
CA ASP A 115 -15.47 -2.16 1.46
C ASP A 115 -16.29 -2.26 0.16
N GLU A 116 -16.83 -1.14 -0.33
CA GLU A 116 -17.61 -1.08 -1.56
C GLU A 116 -17.02 -0.06 -2.56
N THR A 117 -16.88 -0.46 -3.83
CA THR A 117 -16.47 0.46 -4.90
C THR A 117 -17.68 1.29 -5.38
N PRO A 118 -17.54 2.60 -5.65
CA PRO A 118 -16.31 3.40 -5.64
C PRO A 118 -15.85 3.82 -4.24
N TYR A 119 -14.55 3.61 -3.94
CA TYR A 119 -13.99 3.88 -2.62
C TYR A 119 -13.91 5.38 -2.36
N SER A 120 -14.66 5.85 -1.36
CA SER A 120 -14.76 7.26 -1.06
C SER A 120 -15.08 7.56 0.40
N TRP A 121 -14.55 8.68 0.88
CA TRP A 121 -14.79 9.15 2.23
C TRP A 121 -15.01 10.65 2.25
N LEU A 122 -16.12 11.09 2.84
CA LEU A 122 -16.36 12.51 3.11
C LEU A 122 -15.65 12.95 4.39
N TRP A 123 -14.58 13.72 4.24
CA TRP A 123 -13.90 14.38 5.35
C TRP A 123 -14.53 15.74 5.65
N ASN A 124 -15.28 15.82 6.76
CA ASN A 124 -16.02 17.02 7.19
C ASN A 124 -15.84 17.31 8.70
N GLU A 125 -14.72 16.91 9.29
CA GLU A 125 -14.40 17.22 10.69
C GLU A 125 -13.80 18.62 10.81
N PHE A 126 -13.92 19.27 11.97
CA PHE A 126 -13.20 20.51 12.25
C PHE A 126 -11.68 20.25 12.23
N VAL A 127 -10.96 20.87 11.31
CA VAL A 127 -9.52 20.65 11.12
C VAL A 127 -8.89 21.85 10.41
N VAL A 128 -7.72 22.27 10.90
CA VAL A 128 -6.98 23.40 10.36
C VAL A 128 -5.50 23.10 10.36
N GLY A 129 -4.85 23.31 9.22
CA GLY A 129 -3.39 23.22 9.08
C GLY A 129 -2.94 22.19 8.05
N LYS A 130 -1.69 21.74 8.21
CA LYS A 130 -1.09 20.70 7.36
C LYS A 130 -1.43 19.33 7.90
N HIS A 131 -1.90 18.46 7.02
CA HIS A 131 -2.26 17.09 7.34
C HIS A 131 -1.86 16.15 6.20
N GLU A 132 -1.55 14.91 6.56
CA GLU A 132 -1.32 13.83 5.60
C GLU A 132 -2.58 12.97 5.52
N ILE A 133 -3.14 12.85 4.31
CA ILE A 133 -4.16 11.86 3.99
C ILE A 133 -3.44 10.63 3.49
N LYS A 134 -3.76 9.47 4.05
CA LYS A 134 -3.23 8.18 3.60
C LYS A 134 -4.37 7.22 3.30
N VAL A 135 -4.26 6.50 2.19
CA VAL A 135 -5.17 5.41 1.84
C VAL A 135 -4.41 4.09 1.81
N MET A 136 -5.06 3.02 2.25
CA MET A 136 -4.49 1.67 2.24
C MET A 136 -5.50 0.68 1.66
N ALA A 137 -5.14 0.02 0.57
CA ALA A 137 -5.94 -1.06 0.00
C ALA A 137 -5.45 -2.42 0.51
N TYR A 138 -6.40 -3.30 0.83
CA TYR A 138 -6.15 -4.69 1.19
C TYR A 138 -6.83 -5.59 0.17
N ASP A 139 -6.10 -6.51 -0.45
CA ASP A 139 -6.71 -7.51 -1.33
C ASP A 139 -7.17 -8.76 -0.56
N THR A 140 -7.88 -9.66 -1.23
CA THR A 140 -8.36 -10.91 -0.60
C THR A 140 -7.23 -11.91 -0.29
N ALA A 141 -6.03 -11.67 -0.82
CA ALA A 141 -4.82 -12.46 -0.57
C ALA A 141 -3.94 -11.84 0.54
N TRP A 142 -4.47 -10.86 1.28
CA TRP A 142 -3.81 -10.16 2.39
C TRP A 142 -2.59 -9.31 2.00
N ASN A 143 -2.50 -8.91 0.74
CA ASN A 143 -1.51 -7.94 0.30
C ASN A 143 -2.01 -6.52 0.58
N VAL A 144 -1.07 -5.59 0.69
CA VAL A 144 -1.35 -4.19 1.04
C VAL A 144 -0.64 -3.27 0.05
N ALA A 145 -1.37 -2.26 -0.44
CA ALA A 145 -0.81 -1.11 -1.14
C ALA A 145 -1.25 0.18 -0.46
N THR A 146 -0.46 1.24 -0.62
CA THR A 146 -0.65 2.50 0.08
C THR A 146 -0.38 3.68 -0.83
N ASP A 147 -1.14 4.76 -0.67
CA ASP A 147 -0.87 6.05 -1.28
C ASP A 147 -1.15 7.19 -0.28
N GLU A 148 -0.43 8.30 -0.44
CA GLU A 148 -0.36 9.38 0.54
C GLU A 148 -0.34 10.76 -0.15
N ILE A 149 -1.07 11.74 0.40
CA ILE A 149 -1.04 13.12 -0.07
C ILE A 149 -1.02 14.10 1.10
N ASN A 150 -0.16 15.11 0.99
CA ASN A 150 -0.08 16.22 1.93
C ASN A 150 -1.04 17.33 1.52
N VAL A 151 -1.86 17.81 2.46
CA VAL A 151 -2.84 18.88 2.23
C VAL A 151 -2.74 19.99 3.27
N ILE A 152 -3.11 21.20 2.88
CA ILE A 152 -3.39 22.31 3.79
C ILE A 152 -4.90 22.49 3.81
N ILE A 153 -5.55 22.20 4.94
CA ILE A 153 -7.00 22.26 5.07
C ILE A 153 -7.42 23.34 6.07
N PHE A 154 -8.53 24.01 5.76
CA PHE A 154 -9.22 24.95 6.63
C PHE A 154 -10.72 24.60 6.63
N ASN A 155 -11.11 23.68 7.52
CA ASN A 155 -12.52 23.34 7.75
C ASN A 155 -12.91 23.79 9.16
N ILE A 156 -13.76 24.81 9.23
CA ILE A 156 -14.16 25.50 10.46
C ILE A 156 -15.67 25.40 10.69
#